data_AF-A0A523BV73-F1
#
_entry.id   AF-A0A523BV73-F1
#
_cell.length_a   1.000
_cell.length_b   1.000
_cell.length_c   1.000
_cell.angle_alpha   90.00
_cell.angle_beta   90.00
_cell.angle_gamma   90.00
#
_symmetry.space_group_name_H-M   'P 1'
#
loop_
_entity.id
_entity.type
_entity.pdbx_description
1 polymer ?
#
loop_
_entity_poly.entity_id
_entity_poly.type
_entity_poly.pdbx_seq_one_letter_code
_entity_poly.pdbx_strand_id
1 'polypeptide(L)'
;MTRILYLPSESSFYTLDSNLPPGRLILAVNSGRWRPPDGLPRRDKAVAGLRAVRLGRNTILIFQLLDNELTPSDSHPAGPLGQRQMQVLQCVAQGMTTRQVAARLGMSRRTVYLHLAAIRQSLSAVSTAEAIQRAAELGLCQPPVSDNPE
;
A
#
# COMPACT_ATOMS: atom_id res chain seq x y z
N MET A 1 -28.58 -9.91 -3.91
CA MET A 1 -28.03 -8.57 -3.65
C MET A 1 -26.64 -8.70 -3.04
N THR A 2 -25.66 -8.04 -3.65
CA THR A 2 -24.27 -7.96 -3.19
C THR A 2 -24.03 -6.61 -2.56
N ARG A 3 -23.46 -6.61 -1.36
CA ARG A 3 -23.08 -5.40 -0.64
C ARG A 3 -21.66 -5.00 -1.01
N ILE A 4 -21.47 -3.73 -1.33
CA ILE A 4 -20.20 -3.16 -1.77
C ILE A 4 -19.75 -2.17 -0.69
N LEU A 5 -18.56 -2.38 -0.15
CA LEU A 5 -17.90 -1.43 0.74
C LEU A 5 -16.86 -0.67 -0.08
N TYR A 6 -17.12 0.60 -0.39
CA TYR A 6 -16.22 1.47 -1.12
C TYR A 6 -15.42 2.36 -0.17
N LEU A 7 -14.10 2.28 -0.24
CA LEU A 7 -13.18 3.07 0.58
C LEU A 7 -12.37 4.02 -0.33
N PRO A 8 -12.84 5.26 -0.54
CA PRO A 8 -12.09 6.28 -1.27
C PRO A 8 -10.91 6.86 -0.47
N SER A 9 -10.96 6.74 0.86
CA SER A 9 -9.91 7.18 1.77
C SER A 9 -9.88 6.29 3.01
N GLU A 10 -8.85 6.43 3.84
CA GLU A 10 -8.75 5.66 5.10
C GLU A 10 -9.76 6.12 6.17
N SER A 11 -10.31 7.33 6.03
CA SER A 11 -11.23 7.95 6.99
C SER A 11 -12.68 7.98 6.50
N SER A 12 -12.97 7.40 5.34
CA SER A 12 -14.32 7.39 4.78
C SER A 12 -14.59 6.06 4.09
N PHE A 13 -15.71 5.44 4.45
CA PHE A 13 -16.23 4.26 3.77
C PHE A 13 -17.69 4.49 3.39
N TYR A 14 -18.09 3.92 2.27
CA TYR A 14 -19.44 4.02 1.75
C TYR A 14 -19.95 2.62 1.47
N THR A 15 -21.21 2.38 1.81
CA THR A 15 -21.85 1.09 1.52
C THR A 15 -22.81 1.29 0.34
N LEU A 16 -22.70 0.42 -0.65
CA LEU A 16 -23.59 0.39 -1.81
C LEU A 16 -24.17 -1.02 -1.92
N ASP A 17 -25.37 -1.13 -2.48
CA ASP A 17 -25.97 -2.42 -2.77
C ASP A 17 -26.10 -2.60 -4.29
N SER A 18 -25.78 -3.79 -4.79
CA SER A 18 -25.83 -4.11 -6.20
C SER A 18 -26.57 -5.42 -6.45
N ASN A 19 -27.32 -5.48 -7.54
CA ASN A 19 -28.01 -6.70 -7.97
C ASN A 19 -27.09 -7.68 -8.70
N LEU A 20 -25.85 -7.27 -9.03
CA LEU A 20 -24.88 -8.16 -9.65
C LEU A 20 -24.26 -9.12 -8.63
N PRO A 21 -23.93 -10.36 -9.01
CA PRO A 21 -23.22 -11.28 -8.13
C PRO A 21 -21.78 -10.79 -7.86
N PRO A 22 -21.22 -11.11 -6.69
CA PRO A 22 -19.92 -10.61 -6.25
C PRO A 22 -18.76 -10.93 -7.21
N GLY A 23 -18.80 -12.07 -7.91
CA GLY A 23 -17.76 -12.44 -8.88
C GLY A 23 -17.72 -11.52 -10.11
N ARG A 24 -18.91 -11.12 -10.62
CA ARG A 24 -19.03 -10.16 -11.72
C ARG A 24 -18.55 -8.78 -11.31
N LEU A 25 -18.85 -8.37 -10.09
CA LEU A 25 -18.42 -7.07 -9.57
C LEU A 25 -16.91 -7.00 -9.37
N ILE A 26 -16.30 -8.06 -8.81
CA ILE A 26 -14.84 -8.12 -8.64
C ILE A 26 -14.14 -7.99 -9.99
N LEU A 27 -14.61 -8.74 -11.00
CA LEU A 27 -14.06 -8.69 -12.34
C LEU A 27 -14.25 -7.30 -12.99
N ALA A 28 -15.44 -6.69 -12.83
CA ALA A 28 -15.72 -5.36 -13.37
C ALA A 28 -14.81 -4.28 -12.74
N VAL A 29 -14.57 -4.35 -11.43
CA VAL A 29 -13.68 -3.43 -10.72
C VAL A 29 -12.23 -3.62 -11.13
N ASN A 30 -11.73 -4.86 -11.08
CA ASN A 30 -10.32 -5.14 -11.40
C ASN A 30 -9.98 -4.89 -12.87
N SER A 31 -10.97 -4.98 -13.77
CA SER A 31 -10.82 -4.63 -15.19
C SER A 31 -11.03 -3.14 -15.50
N GLY A 32 -11.23 -2.29 -14.49
CA GLY A 32 -11.43 -0.85 -14.68
C GLY A 32 -12.77 -0.47 -15.31
N ARG A 33 -13.70 -1.43 -15.46
CA ARG A 33 -15.03 -1.21 -16.04
C ARG A 33 -16.04 -0.70 -15.02
N TRP A 34 -15.82 -0.97 -13.73
CA TRP A 34 -16.68 -0.46 -12.67
C TRP A 34 -16.33 0.98 -12.34
N ARG A 35 -17.36 1.82 -12.22
CA ARG A 35 -17.24 3.21 -11.77
C ARG A 35 -18.14 3.43 -10.57
N PRO A 36 -17.67 4.18 -9.54
CA PRO A 36 -18.50 4.53 -8.41
C PRO A 36 -19.71 5.37 -8.87
N PRO A 37 -20.92 5.10 -8.34
CA PRO A 37 -22.12 5.92 -8.59
C PRO A 37 -21.90 7.40 -8.28
N ASP A 38 -22.65 8.28 -8.93
CA ASP A 38 -22.57 9.73 -8.70
C ASP A 38 -22.91 10.07 -7.23
N GLY A 39 -22.16 11.02 -6.66
CA GLY A 39 -22.26 11.42 -5.24
C GLY A 39 -21.17 10.87 -4.32
N LEU A 40 -20.29 9.97 -4.80
CA LEU A 40 -19.12 9.52 -4.03
C LEU A 40 -17.89 10.39 -4.31
N PRO A 41 -17.06 10.69 -3.28
CA PRO A 41 -15.86 11.50 -3.47
C PRO A 41 -14.89 10.78 -4.41
N ARG A 42 -14.69 11.36 -5.60
CA ARG A 42 -13.67 10.93 -6.55
C ARG A 42 -12.39 11.67 -6.20
N ARG A 43 -11.30 10.97 -5.86
CA ARG A 43 -10.00 11.63 -5.83
C ARG A 43 -9.68 12.11 -7.26
N ASP A 44 -9.30 13.37 -7.37
CA ASP A 44 -9.20 14.19 -8.59
C ASP A 44 -8.16 13.73 -9.65
N LYS A 45 -7.67 12.49 -9.54
CA LYS A 45 -6.78 11.88 -10.53
C LYS A 45 -7.21 10.44 -10.74
N ALA A 46 -7.81 10.20 -11.90
CA ALA A 46 -8.12 8.93 -12.54
C ALA A 46 -8.71 7.82 -11.65
N VAL A 47 -9.80 7.22 -12.11
CA VAL A 47 -10.39 5.97 -11.59
C VAL A 47 -9.47 4.74 -11.83
N ALA A 48 -8.17 4.96 -12.02
CA ALA A 48 -7.15 3.96 -12.20
C ALA A 48 -6.73 3.39 -10.83
N GLY A 49 -6.56 2.07 -10.75
CA GLY A 49 -6.10 1.40 -9.52
C GLY A 49 -7.21 0.89 -8.59
N LEU A 50 -8.49 0.95 -8.95
CA LEU A 50 -9.52 0.29 -8.13
C LEU A 50 -9.30 -1.24 -8.10
N ARG A 51 -9.42 -1.80 -6.90
CA ARG A 51 -9.40 -3.24 -6.66
C ARG A 51 -10.60 -3.65 -5.84
N ALA A 52 -11.11 -4.83 -6.13
CA ALA A 52 -12.18 -5.46 -5.39
C ALA A 52 -11.72 -6.79 -4.80
N VAL A 53 -12.01 -7.00 -3.52
CA VAL A 53 -11.79 -8.26 -2.82
C VAL A 53 -13.12 -8.74 -2.25
N ARG A 54 -13.33 -10.05 -2.25
CA ARG A 54 -14.53 -10.66 -1.66
C ARG A 54 -14.37 -10.73 -0.14
N LEU A 55 -15.39 -10.26 0.57
CA LEU A 55 -15.51 -10.40 2.01
C LEU A 55 -16.75 -11.23 2.33
N GLY A 56 -16.59 -12.52 2.62
CA GLY A 56 -17.72 -13.42 2.89
C GLY A 56 -18.56 -13.78 1.65
N ARG A 57 -19.85 -14.11 1.87
CA ARG A 57 -20.72 -14.67 0.81
C ARG A 57 -21.16 -13.64 -0.23
N ASN A 58 -21.67 -12.49 0.21
CA ASN A 58 -22.29 -11.46 -0.64
C ASN A 58 -21.69 -10.06 -0.43
N THR A 59 -20.53 -9.92 0.21
CA THR A 59 -19.89 -8.60 0.38
C THR A 59 -18.62 -8.52 -0.45
N ILE A 60 -18.38 -7.36 -1.07
CA ILE A 60 -17.12 -7.03 -1.71
C ILE A 60 -16.59 -5.71 -1.15
N LEU A 61 -15.28 -5.61 -1.02
CA LEU A 61 -14.57 -4.42 -0.60
C LEU A 61 -13.87 -3.83 -1.83
N ILE A 62 -14.23 -2.60 -2.20
CA ILE A 62 -13.59 -1.82 -3.26
C ILE A 62 -12.72 -0.75 -2.62
N PHE A 63 -11.45 -0.73 -3.00
CA PHE A 63 -10.50 0.26 -2.54
C PHE A 63 -9.66 0.74 -3.73
N GLN A 64 -9.21 1.98 -3.66
CA GLN A 64 -8.25 2.49 -4.63
C GLN A 64 -6.85 2.10 -4.15
N LEU A 65 -6.12 1.35 -4.97
CA LEU A 65 -4.66 1.34 -4.87
C LEU A 65 -4.23 2.78 -5.11
N LEU A 66 -3.63 3.42 -4.11
CA LEU A 66 -2.75 4.55 -4.39
C LEU A 66 -1.68 3.99 -5.35
N ASP A 67 -1.42 4.66 -6.47
CA ASP A 67 -0.48 4.19 -7.51
C ASP A 67 0.87 3.75 -6.91
N ASN A 68 0.94 2.48 -6.55
CA ASN A 68 2.14 1.66 -6.45
C ASN A 68 1.78 0.24 -6.02
N GLU A 69 2.39 -0.74 -6.71
CA GLU A 69 2.52 -2.13 -6.27
C GLU A 69 1.35 -3.07 -6.58
N LEU A 70 0.95 -3.18 -7.86
CA LEU A 70 0.56 -4.48 -8.44
C LEU A 70 0.88 -4.55 -9.96
N THR A 71 1.96 -3.91 -10.41
CA THR A 71 2.61 -4.36 -11.66
C THR A 71 3.42 -5.61 -11.32
N PRO A 72 3.12 -6.79 -11.88
CA PRO A 72 4.08 -7.89 -11.84
C PRO A 72 5.34 -7.39 -12.55
N SER A 73 6.47 -7.48 -11.85
CA SER A 73 7.84 -7.28 -12.32
C SER A 73 8.00 -6.70 -13.74
N ASP A 74 8.35 -5.42 -13.83
CA ASP A 74 9.41 -5.09 -14.78
C ASP A 74 10.73 -5.39 -14.08
N SER A 75 11.27 -6.52 -14.49
CA SER A 75 12.58 -7.06 -14.19
C SER A 75 13.66 -5.98 -14.27
N HIS A 76 14.21 -5.54 -13.14
CA HIS A 76 15.57 -5.04 -13.06
C HIS A 76 16.24 -5.62 -11.80
N PRO A 77 17.46 -6.16 -11.90
CA PRO A 77 18.11 -6.86 -10.80
C PRO A 77 18.79 -5.84 -9.88
N ALA A 78 18.28 -5.65 -8.66
CA ALA A 78 19.06 -5.15 -7.52
C ALA A 78 18.28 -5.26 -6.19
N GLY A 79 17.98 -6.49 -5.74
CA GLY A 79 17.70 -6.77 -4.33
C GLY A 79 16.26 -7.14 -3.93
N PRO A 80 16.06 -7.56 -2.66
CA PRO A 80 14.82 -8.13 -2.14
C PRO A 80 13.66 -7.13 -1.89
N LEU A 81 13.84 -5.85 -2.22
CA LEU A 81 12.89 -4.77 -1.90
C LEU A 81 12.49 -3.98 -3.16
N GLY A 82 11.20 -3.68 -3.27
CA GLY A 82 10.68 -2.78 -4.30
C GLY A 82 11.16 -1.34 -4.13
N GLN A 83 11.10 -0.52 -5.19
CA GLN A 83 11.62 0.85 -5.19
C GLN A 83 10.99 1.73 -4.08
N ARG A 84 9.68 1.60 -3.83
CA ARG A 84 9.01 2.33 -2.74
C ARG A 84 9.35 1.78 -1.36
N GLN A 85 9.51 0.46 -1.26
CA GLN A 85 9.94 -0.19 -0.02
C GLN A 85 11.34 0.28 0.38
N MET A 86 12.27 0.42 -0.58
CA MET A 86 13.59 1.01 -0.34
C MET A 86 13.50 2.46 0.14
N GLN A 87 12.64 3.29 -0.45
CA GLN A 87 12.46 4.68 -0.01
C GLN A 87 11.89 4.78 1.42
N VAL A 88 10.90 3.93 1.75
CA VAL A 88 10.35 3.84 3.11
C VAL A 88 11.43 3.39 4.08
N LEU A 89 12.16 2.33 3.74
CA LEU A 89 13.27 1.81 4.54
C LEU A 89 14.34 2.87 4.77
N GLN A 90 14.74 3.63 3.75
CA GLN A 90 15.75 4.68 3.87
C GLN A 90 15.29 5.83 4.77
N CYS A 91 14.02 6.26 4.66
CA CYS A 91 13.49 7.30 5.53
C CYS A 91 13.46 6.84 7.00
N VAL A 92 13.07 5.58 7.25
CA VAL A 92 13.04 5.03 8.61
C VAL A 92 14.45 4.77 9.14
N ALA A 93 15.39 4.35 8.29
CA ALA A 93 16.80 4.24 8.63
C ALA A 93 17.37 5.60 9.08
N GLN A 94 16.98 6.70 8.42
CA GLN A 94 17.32 8.08 8.81
C GLN A 94 16.64 8.57 10.12
N GLY A 95 15.93 7.70 10.85
CA GLY A 95 15.25 8.06 12.10
C GLY A 95 13.92 8.79 11.90
N MET A 96 13.38 8.84 10.68
CA MET A 96 12.07 9.46 10.47
C MET A 96 10.95 8.61 11.07
N THR A 97 10.04 9.27 11.77
CA THR A 97 8.80 8.64 12.24
C THR A 97 7.89 8.28 11.07
N THR A 98 7.03 7.27 11.22
CA THR A 98 6.04 6.89 10.19
C THR A 98 5.16 8.06 9.73
N ARG A 99 4.91 9.04 10.61
CA ARG A 99 4.24 10.31 10.26
C ARG A 99 5.05 11.16 9.29
N GLN A 100 6.35 11.32 9.53
CA GLN A 100 7.23 12.09 8.67
C GLN A 100 7.46 11.38 7.34
N VAL A 101 7.62 10.05 7.35
CA VAL A 101 7.72 9.24 6.13
C VAL A 101 6.46 9.39 5.28
N ALA A 102 5.29 9.28 5.89
CA ALA A 102 4.00 9.49 5.24
C ALA A 102 3.91 10.87 4.57
N ALA A 103 4.29 11.94 5.30
CA ALA A 103 4.30 13.30 4.77
C ALA A 103 5.31 13.48 3.61
N ARG A 104 6.51 12.90 3.74
CA ARG A 104 7.60 13.02 2.76
C ARG A 104 7.31 12.27 1.46
N LEU A 105 6.69 11.10 1.55
CA LEU A 105 6.39 10.24 0.40
C LEU A 105 4.97 10.42 -0.16
N GLY A 106 4.16 11.31 0.43
CA GLY A 106 2.77 11.52 0.03
C GLY A 106 1.85 10.34 0.32
N MET A 107 2.18 9.53 1.34
CA MET A 107 1.48 8.30 1.72
C MET A 107 0.68 8.51 3.01
N SER A 108 -0.24 7.59 3.32
CA SER A 108 -0.84 7.54 4.65
C SER A 108 0.08 6.82 5.63
N ARG A 109 -0.10 7.07 6.95
CA ARG A 109 0.67 6.32 7.97
C ARG A 109 0.41 4.83 7.90
N ARG A 110 -0.82 4.40 7.60
CA ARG A 110 -1.18 2.99 7.49
C ARG A 110 -0.58 2.36 6.23
N THR A 111 -0.47 3.08 5.11
CA THR A 111 0.33 2.64 3.95
C THR A 111 1.80 2.47 4.32
N VAL A 112 2.38 3.37 5.11
CA VAL A 112 3.76 3.20 5.61
C VAL A 112 3.87 1.94 6.48
N TYR A 113 2.90 1.65 7.36
CA TYR A 113 2.89 0.41 8.13
C TYR A 113 2.81 -0.85 7.26
N LEU A 114 2.03 -0.82 6.18
CA LEU A 114 1.94 -1.93 5.23
C LEU A 114 3.27 -2.14 4.51
N HIS A 115 3.93 -1.08 4.03
CA HIS A 115 5.26 -1.20 3.45
C HIS A 115 6.29 -1.73 4.45
N LEU A 116 6.27 -1.27 5.71
CA LEU A 116 7.13 -1.81 6.77
C LEU A 116 6.84 -3.28 7.09
N ALA A 117 5.59 -3.75 6.94
CA ALA A 117 5.27 -5.17 7.05
C ALA A 117 5.85 -5.98 5.89
N ALA A 118 5.70 -5.49 4.65
CA ALA A 118 6.27 -6.13 3.48
C ALA A 118 7.81 -6.17 3.53
N ILE A 119 8.46 -5.07 3.91
CA ILE A 119 9.92 -4.98 4.10
C ILE A 119 10.40 -6.01 5.12
N ARG A 120 9.73 -6.10 6.27
CA ARG A 120 10.03 -7.09 7.30
C ARG A 120 9.93 -8.51 6.76
N GLN A 121 8.88 -8.81 6.01
CA GLN A 121 8.69 -10.12 5.39
C GLN A 121 9.79 -10.44 4.37
N SER A 122 10.14 -9.49 3.50
CA SER A 122 11.20 -9.65 2.49
C SER A 122 12.60 -9.79 3.10
N LEU A 123 12.85 -9.19 4.26
CA LEU A 123 14.11 -9.27 5.00
C LEU A 123 14.08 -10.30 6.14
N SER A 124 13.02 -11.12 6.22
CA SER A 124 12.79 -12.11 7.29
C SER A 124 12.92 -11.54 8.71
N ALA A 125 12.62 -10.25 8.89
CA ALA A 125 12.79 -9.49 10.13
C ALA A 125 11.51 -9.44 10.97
N VAL A 126 11.67 -9.55 12.28
CA VAL A 126 10.57 -9.52 13.25
C VAL A 126 10.26 -8.08 13.63
N SER A 127 11.28 -7.22 13.68
CA SER A 127 11.13 -5.79 13.99
C SER A 127 11.63 -4.87 12.88
N THR A 128 11.18 -3.61 12.89
CA THR A 128 11.68 -2.60 11.95
C THR A 128 13.16 -2.30 12.17
N ALA A 129 13.63 -2.32 13.42
CA ALA A 129 15.04 -2.14 13.73
C ALA A 129 15.91 -3.27 13.14
N GLU A 130 15.45 -4.51 13.28
CA GLU A 130 16.10 -5.69 12.68
C GLU A 130 16.06 -5.65 11.15
N ALA A 131 14.96 -5.15 10.57
CA ALA A 131 14.86 -4.94 9.12
C ALA A 131 15.88 -3.90 8.62
N ILE A 132 16.10 -2.81 9.36
CA ILE A 132 17.13 -1.79 9.04
C ILE A 132 18.52 -2.41 9.15
N GLN A 133 18.79 -3.18 10.21
CA GLN A 133 20.08 -3.83 10.41
C GLN A 133 20.40 -4.79 9.26
N ARG A 134 19.47 -5.68 8.90
CA ARG A 134 19.66 -6.60 7.76
C ARG A 134 19.78 -5.88 6.43
N ALA A 135 19.00 -4.82 6.23
CA ALA A 135 19.15 -4.01 5.03
C ALA A 135 20.50 -3.28 4.97
N ALA A 136 21.08 -2.90 6.11
CA ALA A 136 22.42 -2.34 6.18
C ALA A 136 23.50 -3.39 5.87
N GLU A 137 23.36 -4.61 6.41
CA GLU A 137 24.23 -5.77 6.10
C GLU A 137 24.21 -6.10 4.59
N LEU A 138 23.06 -5.92 3.95
CA LEU A 138 22.87 -6.11 2.51
C LEU A 138 23.28 -4.88 1.65
N GLY A 139 23.73 -3.79 2.26
CA GLY A 139 24.10 -2.55 1.57
C GLY A 139 22.92 -1.78 0.94
N LEU A 140 21.68 -2.09 1.35
CA LEU A 140 20.44 -1.51 0.81
C LEU A 140 20.06 -0.18 1.49
N CYS A 141 20.54 0.05 2.70
CA CYS A 141 20.40 1.34 3.37
C CYS A 141 21.61 1.63 4.26
N GLN A 142 22.01 2.90 4.33
CA GLN A 142 22.93 3.38 5.34
C GLN A 142 22.11 3.91 6.51
N PRO A 143 22.19 3.32 7.71
CA PRO A 143 21.75 4.03 8.91
C PRO A 143 22.61 5.30 9.03
N PRO A 144 22.05 6.41 9.55
CA PRO A 144 22.84 7.61 9.79
C PRO A 144 24.02 7.19 10.66
N VAL A 145 25.22 7.45 10.16
CA VAL A 145 26.47 7.23 10.88
C VAL A 145 26.27 7.87 12.25
N SER A 146 26.19 7.05 13.30
CA SER A 146 26.27 7.54 14.67
C SER A 146 27.68 8.11 14.83
N ASP A 147 27.84 9.38 14.47
CA ASP A 147 28.98 10.18 14.86
C ASP A 147 28.88 10.30 16.38
N ASN A 148 29.62 9.43 17.06
CA ASN A 148 29.67 9.32 18.50
C ASN A 148 30.89 10.17 18.92
N PRO A 149 30.74 11.41 19.40
CA PRO A 149 31.84 12.03 20.11
C PRO A 149 31.98 11.30 21.45
N GLU A 150 33.23 11.00 21.81
CA GLU A 150 33.67 10.41 23.08
C GLU A 150 33.00 10.99 24.33
#